data_AF-A0A0D1W889-F1
#
_entry.id   AF-A0A0D1W889-F1
#
_cell.length_a   1.000
_cell.length_b   1.000
_cell.length_c   1.000
_cell.angle_alpha   90.00
_cell.angle_beta   90.00
_cell.angle_gamma   90.00
#
_symmetry.space_group_name_H-M   'P 1'
#
loop_
_entity.id
_entity.type
_entity.pdbx_description
1 polymer ?
#
loop_
_entity_poly.entity_id
_entity_poly.type
_entity_poly.pdbx_seq_one_letter_code
_entity_poly.pdbx_strand_id
1 'polypeptide(L)' 'MDFKGFLMQEYKLSEKSARDYVTRFNGIVERGIYKGEAFITPSMEAAINKEFEKSRGHYILSLKRYTAFQRKMGKFELD' A
#
# COMPACT_ATOMS: atom_id res chain seq x y z
N MET A 1 -2.77 12.69 9.64
CA MET A 1 -2.84 12.51 8.17
C MET A 1 -3.25 11.07 7.90
N ASP A 2 -4.24 10.83 7.05
CA ASP A 2 -4.65 9.49 6.64
C ASP A 2 -3.92 9.06 5.36
N PHE A 3 -4.06 7.79 4.97
CA PHE A 3 -3.35 7.26 3.79
C PHE A 3 -3.76 7.99 2.50
N LYS A 4 -5.04 8.32 2.33
CA LYS A 4 -5.54 9.08 1.17
C LYS A 4 -4.91 10.47 1.12
N GLY A 5 -4.90 11.21 2.23
CA GLY A 5 -4.30 12.53 2.32
C GLY A 5 -2.80 12.52 2.04
N PHE A 6 -2.08 11.52 2.58
CA PHE A 6 -0.67 11.30 2.28
C PHE A 6 -0.42 11.10 0.78
N LEU A 7 -1.23 10.28 0.12
CA LEU A 7 -1.13 10.04 -1.32
C LEU A 7 -1.35 11.33 -2.13
N MET A 8 -2.32 12.15 -1.74
CA MET A 8 -2.60 13.41 -2.42
C MET A 8 -1.48 14.44 -2.21
N GLN A 9 -0.89 14.51 -1.01
CA GLN A 9 0.13 15.49 -0.68
C GLN A 9 1.52 15.10 -1.19
N GLU A 10 1.99 13.89 -0.89
CA GLU A 10 3.35 13.45 -1.20
C GLU A 10 3.53 13.04 -2.66
N TYR A 11 2.51 12.39 -3.22
CA TYR A 11 2.55 11.89 -4.59
C TYR A 11 1.73 12.76 -5.56
N LYS A 12 1.21 13.90 -5.09
CA LYS A 12 0.42 14.86 -5.88
C LYS A 12 -0.74 14.18 -6.65
N LEU A 13 -1.33 13.14 -6.07
CA LEU A 13 -2.39 12.40 -6.72
C LEU A 13 -3.71 13.16 -6.67
N SER A 14 -4.49 13.04 -7.73
CA SER A 14 -5.90 13.42 -7.70
C SER A 14 -6.66 12.62 -6.65
N GLU A 15 -7.77 13.17 -6.18
CA GLU A 15 -8.62 12.49 -5.20
C GLU A 15 -9.14 11.13 -5.70
N LYS A 16 -9.47 11.03 -7.00
CA LYS A 16 -9.89 9.79 -7.64
C LYS A 16 -8.77 8.75 -7.61
N SER A 17 -7.57 9.13 -8.06
CA SER A 17 -6.41 8.23 -8.06
C SER A 17 -6.07 7.78 -6.64
N ALA A 18 -6.06 8.70 -5.67
CA ALA A 18 -5.80 8.37 -4.27
C ALA A 18 -6.81 7.37 -3.70
N ARG A 19 -8.11 7.54 -4.00
CA ARG A 19 -9.15 6.54 -3.65
C ARG A 19 -8.84 5.18 -4.26
N ASP A 20 -8.45 5.12 -5.53
CA ASP A 20 -8.15 3.84 -6.17
C ASP A 20 -6.96 3.11 -5.51
N TYR A 21 -5.96 3.85 -5.03
CA TYR A 21 -4.84 3.26 -4.25
C TYR A 21 -5.30 2.75 -2.88
N VAL A 22 -6.19 3.48 -2.20
CA VAL A 22 -6.78 3.04 -0.92
C VAL A 22 -7.61 1.77 -1.13
N THR A 23 -8.47 1.73 -2.15
CA THR A 23 -9.29 0.55 -2.48
C THR A 23 -8.42 -0.67 -2.76
N ARG A 24 -7.34 -0.52 -3.53
CA ARG A 24 -6.41 -1.61 -3.80
C ARG A 24 -5.73 -2.10 -2.53
N PHE A 25 -5.26 -1.18 -1.68
CA PHE A 25 -4.66 -1.55 -0.41
C PHE A 25 -5.65 -2.32 0.49
N ASN A 26 -6.90 -1.87 0.59
CA ASN A 26 -7.93 -2.60 1.34
C ASN A 26 -8.11 -4.02 0.79
N GLY A 27 -8.12 -4.20 -0.53
CA GLY A 27 -8.17 -5.53 -1.15
C GLY A 27 -6.98 -6.44 -0.79
N ILE A 28 -5.81 -5.89 -0.48
CA ILE A 28 -4.63 -6.65 0.00
C ILE A 28 -4.86 -7.10 1.44
N VAL A 29 -5.40 -6.22 2.29
CA VAL A 29 -5.70 -6.51 3.71
C VAL A 29 -6.83 -7.53 3.84
N GLU A 30 -7.91 -7.38 3.07
CA GLU A 30 -9.06 -8.30 3.08
C GLU A 30 -8.66 -9.74 2.70
N ARG A 31 -7.65 -9.90 1.84
CA ARG A 31 -7.08 -11.20 1.47
C ARG A 31 -6.05 -11.73 2.46
N GLY A 32 -5.77 -10.99 3.54
CA GLY A 32 -4.81 -11.36 4.57
C GLY A 32 -3.35 -11.36 4.08
N ILE A 33 -3.06 -10.69 2.96
CA ILE A 33 -1.71 -10.63 2.38
C ILE A 33 -0.81 -9.70 3.21
N TYR A 34 -1.38 -8.63 3.77
CA TYR A 34 -0.69 -7.68 4.63
C TYR A 34 -1.35 -7.65 6.01
N LYS A 35 -0.56 -7.77 7.07
CA LYS A 35 -1.00 -7.85 8.47
C LYS A 35 -0.36 -6.79 9.37
N GLY A 36 0.32 -5.81 8.79
CA GLY A 36 0.98 -4.73 9.53
C GLY A 36 2.50 -4.84 9.60
N GLU A 37 3.11 -5.63 8.70
CA GLU A 37 4.54 -5.82 8.65
C GLU A 37 5.29 -4.50 8.31
N ALA A 38 6.50 -4.38 8.86
CA ALA A 38 7.38 -3.22 8.68
C ALA A 38 7.97 -3.10 7.27
N PHE A 39 8.11 -4.24 6.58
CA PHE A 39 8.72 -4.35 5.27
C PHE A 39 7.88 -5.26 4.37
N ILE A 40 7.91 -4.96 3.07
CA ILE A 40 7.28 -5.82 2.06
C ILE A 40 8.18 -7.03 1.86
N THR A 41 7.60 -8.21 1.99
CA THR A 41 8.32 -9.47 1.79
C THR A 41 8.10 -10.00 0.37
N PRO A 42 9.02 -10.83 -0.15
CA PRO A 42 8.81 -11.52 -1.44
C PRO A 42 7.53 -12.37 -1.46
N SER A 43 7.13 -12.93 -0.32
CA SER A 43 5.88 -13.69 -0.19
C SER A 43 4.64 -12.83 -0.44
N MET A 44 4.64 -11.58 0.02
CA MET A 44 3.55 -10.64 -0.27
C MET A 44 3.49 -10.28 -1.74
N GLU A 45 4.64 -10.00 -2.37
CA GLU A 45 4.67 -9.71 -3.81
C GLU A 45 4.20 -10.92 -4.63
N ALA A 46 4.61 -12.14 -4.25
CA ALA A 46 4.13 -13.38 -4.87
C ALA A 46 2.62 -13.58 -4.69
N ALA A 47 2.09 -13.34 -3.49
CA ALA A 47 0.65 -13.43 -3.22
C ALA A 47 -0.13 -12.40 -4.04
N ILE A 48 0.34 -11.14 -4.13
CA ILE A 48 -0.29 -10.11 -4.96
C ILE A 48 -0.24 -10.50 -6.45
N ASN A 49 0.88 -11.04 -6.93
CA ASN A 49 1.01 -11.47 -8.32
C ASN A 49 0.02 -12.59 -8.67
N LYS A 50 -0.24 -13.50 -7.73
CA LYS A 50 -1.20 -14.59 -7.89
C LYS A 50 -2.66 -14.10 -7.83
N GLU A 51 -2.99 -13.27 -6.85
CA GLU A 51 -4.37 -12.81 -6.59
C GLU A 51 -4.84 -11.73 -7.57
N PHE A 52 -3.93 -10.89 -8.05
CA PHE A 52 -4.25 -9.71 -8.85
C PHE A 52 -3.52 -9.67 -10.20
N GLU A 53 -3.41 -10.81 -10.88
CA GLU A 53 -2.58 -11.00 -12.07
C GLU A 53 -2.64 -9.83 -13.09
N LYS A 54 -3.85 -9.38 -13.46
CA LYS A 54 -4.08 -8.31 -14.45
C LYS A 54 -3.66 -6.91 -13.99
N SER A 55 -3.51 -6.69 -12.68
CA SER A 55 -3.25 -5.36 -12.09
C SER A 55 -2.19 -5.38 -10.99
N ARG A 56 -1.37 -6.44 -10.94
CA ARG A 56 -0.35 -6.71 -9.92
C ARG A 56 0.54 -5.51 -9.62
N GLY A 57 0.97 -4.78 -10.66
CA GLY A 57 1.81 -3.59 -10.51
C GLY A 57 1.13 -2.48 -9.69
N HIS A 58 -0.17 -2.26 -9.88
CA HIS A 58 -0.91 -1.26 -9.11
C HIS A 58 -1.11 -1.68 -7.65
N TYR A 59 -1.34 -2.98 -7.39
CA TYR A 59 -1.47 -3.50 -6.03
C TYR A 59 -0.13 -3.46 -5.28
N ILE A 60 0.97 -3.90 -5.90
CA ILE A 60 2.32 -3.79 -5.33
C ILE A 60 2.66 -2.33 -5.03
N LEU A 61 2.37 -1.41 -5.95
CA LEU A 61 2.63 0.02 -5.74
C LEU A 61 1.77 0.60 -4.61
N SER A 62 0.52 0.15 -4.47
CA SER A 62 -0.36 0.54 -3.35
C SER A 62 0.23 0.11 -2.01
N LEU A 63 0.72 -1.14 -1.91
CA LEU A 63 1.39 -1.64 -0.71
C LEU A 63 2.67 -0.86 -0.41
N LYS A 64 3.51 -0.59 -1.42
CA LYS A 64 4.74 0.23 -1.28
C LYS A 64 4.42 1.61 -0.71
N ARG A 65 3.44 2.30 -1.27
CA ARG A 65 3.02 3.63 -0.78
C ARG A 65 2.44 3.57 0.63
N TYR A 66 1.69 2.52 0.97
CA TYR A 66 1.19 2.35 2.33
C TYR A 66 2.33 2.13 3.34
N THR A 67 3.32 1.30 3.02
CA THR A 67 4.50 1.15 3.90
C THR A 67 5.30 2.44 4.07
N ALA A 68 5.44 3.25 3.01
CA ALA A 68 6.06 4.58 3.11
C ALA A 68 5.23 5.52 4.01
N PHE A 69 3.90 5.47 3.91
CA PHE A 69 3.01 6.20 4.81
C PHE A 69 3.21 5.78 6.27
N GLN A 70 3.25 4.47 6.57
CA GLN A 70 3.48 3.98 7.95
C GLN A 70 4.82 4.48 8.50
N ARG A 71 5.89 4.45 7.69
CA ARG A 71 7.20 4.98 8.09
C ARG A 71 7.15 6.48 8.36
N LYS A 72 6.50 7.26 7.50
CA LYS A 72 6.35 8.71 7.69
C LYS A 72 5.56 9.05 8.95
N MET A 73 4.61 8.20 9.35
CA MET A 73 3.83 8.36 10.57
C MET A 73 4.55 7.88 11.84
N GLY A 74 5.84 7.52 11.77
CA GLY A 74 6.62 7.10 12.94
C GLY A 74 6.23 5.75 13.51
N LYS A 75 5.48 4.92 12.78
CA LYS A 75 5.13 3.56 13.24
C LYS A 75 6.29 2.56 13.18
N PHE A 76 7.39 2.95 12.55
CA PHE A 76 8.63 2.20 12.49
C PHE A 76 9.76 3.21 12.65
N GLU A 77 10.08 3.56 13.89
CA GLU A 77 11.35 4.23 14.20
C GLU A 77 12.47 3.23 13.89
N LEU A 78 13.40 3.64 13.03
CA LEU A 78 14.70 2.98 12.91
C LEU A 78 15.54 3.57 14.04
N ASP A 79 15.78 2.80 15.10
CA ASP A 79 16.90 3.03 16.03
C ASP A 79 18.24 2.97 15.29
#